data_AF-A0A1S8BDH3-F1
#
_entry.id   AF-A0A1S8BDH3-F1
#
_cell.length_a   1.000
_cell.length_b   1.000
_cell.length_c   1.000
_cell.angle_alpha   90.00
_cell.angle_beta   90.00
_cell.angle_gamma   90.00
#
_symmetry.space_group_name_H-M   'P 1'
#
loop_
_entity.id
_entity.type
_entity.pdbx_description
1 polymer ?
#
loop_
_entity_poly.entity_id
_entity_poly.type
_entity_poly.pdbx_seq_one_letter_code
_entity_poly.pdbx_strand_id
1 'polypeptide(L)'
;MLLPRAQAPVRAALAASSRAAHASTSPIASLNVLDVLRASLAASSSSPNLTFVRHATHQAQGRANGPKNGPGKRLGAKKTGEQYVVPGNIIYRQRGTLWFPGENCDMGRDHTIHATAAGYVKYYRDPAKHPKRRYIGVVFERTQTLPSPPHAARRRRLGMLAVPRATIESEASSVSARSEDLTQRVHKAGVDVRQIPANKKKRMPEKNLTLRPGYMYREANWEIGRVAERAGVADKVRKFKPGDRFKAWRKASARKTKNAEKRGLRSRKGKGKK
;
A
#
# COMPACT_ATOMS: atom_id res chain seq x y z
N MET A 1 -0.94 10.50 -52.39
CA MET A 1 -2.42 10.62 -52.29
C MET A 1 -2.74 12.02 -51.80
N LEU A 2 -3.13 12.89 -52.72
CA LEU A 2 -3.49 14.29 -52.46
C LEU A 2 -4.97 14.35 -52.06
N LEU A 3 -5.28 14.97 -50.93
CA LEU A 3 -6.65 15.20 -50.46
C LEU A 3 -7.38 16.21 -51.38
N PRO A 4 -8.69 16.05 -51.65
CA PRO A 4 -9.45 17.01 -52.43
C PRO A 4 -9.72 18.27 -51.61
N ARG A 5 -9.39 19.43 -52.19
CA ARG A 5 -9.72 20.77 -51.68
C ARG A 5 -11.25 20.91 -51.61
N ALA A 6 -11.76 21.26 -50.42
CA ALA A 6 -13.14 21.70 -50.26
C ALA A 6 -13.38 22.98 -51.08
N GLN A 7 -14.34 22.94 -51.99
CA GLN A 7 -14.81 24.12 -52.71
C GLN A 7 -15.61 25.00 -51.75
N ALA A 8 -15.26 26.28 -51.66
CA ALA A 8 -16.01 27.27 -50.92
C ALA A 8 -17.34 27.56 -51.64
N PRO A 9 -18.46 27.80 -50.93
CA PRO A 9 -19.72 28.14 -51.56
C PRO A 9 -19.62 29.51 -52.24
N VAL A 10 -19.95 29.53 -53.52
CA VAL A 10 -20.05 30.73 -54.36
C VAL A 10 -21.10 31.66 -53.76
N ARG A 11 -20.66 32.82 -53.26
CA ARG A 11 -21.56 33.94 -52.91
C ARG A 11 -22.08 34.54 -54.21
N ALA A 12 -23.36 34.32 -54.52
CA ALA A 12 -24.06 35.05 -55.57
C ALA A 12 -24.22 36.52 -55.14
N ALA A 13 -23.45 37.41 -55.74
CA ALA A 13 -23.60 38.86 -55.58
C ALA A 13 -24.65 39.37 -56.58
N LEU A 14 -25.81 39.79 -56.09
CA LEU A 14 -26.76 40.60 -56.85
C LEU A 14 -26.23 42.03 -56.91
N ALA A 15 -25.59 42.40 -58.02
CA ALA A 15 -25.23 43.78 -58.31
C ALA A 15 -26.46 44.51 -58.88
N ALA A 16 -27.03 45.43 -58.10
CA ALA A 16 -27.96 46.44 -58.61
C ALA A 16 -27.16 47.57 -59.25
N SER A 17 -27.16 47.64 -60.59
CA SER A 17 -26.56 48.75 -61.33
C SER A 17 -27.63 49.81 -61.59
N SER A 18 -27.49 50.97 -60.96
CA SER A 18 -28.21 52.19 -61.32
C SER A 18 -27.34 53.00 -62.28
N ARG A 19 -27.85 53.29 -63.48
CA ARG A 19 -27.28 54.30 -64.36
C ARG A 19 -28.39 55.14 -64.94
N ALA A 20 -28.30 56.44 -64.66
CA ALA A 20 -29.21 57.47 -65.10
C ALA A 20 -28.88 57.94 -66.53
N ALA A 21 -29.95 58.31 -67.22
CA ALA A 21 -30.12 59.37 -68.22
C ALA A 21 -29.19 59.41 -69.46
N HIS A 22 -29.81 59.24 -70.64
CA HIS A 22 -29.77 60.21 -71.74
C HIS A 22 -31.09 60.14 -72.54
N ALA A 23 -31.50 61.29 -73.09
CA ALA A 23 -32.83 61.62 -73.56
C ALA A 23 -33.03 61.45 -75.10
N SER A 24 -34.31 61.57 -75.50
CA SER A 24 -34.90 61.65 -76.87
C SER A 24 -35.01 60.30 -77.61
N THR A 25 -36.14 59.84 -78.16
CA THR A 25 -37.28 60.51 -78.84
C THR A 25 -38.47 59.52 -78.87
N SER A 26 -39.72 59.99 -78.79
CA SER A 26 -41.00 59.25 -78.97
C SER A 26 -41.22 58.77 -80.43
N PRO A 27 -42.20 57.89 -80.82
CA PRO A 27 -43.56 57.78 -80.22
C PRO A 27 -44.36 56.42 -80.29
N ILE A 28 -45.48 56.41 -79.55
CA ILE A 28 -46.77 55.68 -79.73
C ILE A 28 -46.89 54.15 -79.42
N ALA A 29 -47.61 53.91 -78.30
CA ALA A 29 -48.67 52.93 -78.00
C ALA A 29 -48.73 51.51 -78.64
N SER A 30 -48.72 50.49 -77.79
CA SER A 30 -49.87 49.59 -77.58
C SER A 30 -49.65 48.70 -76.35
N LEU A 31 -50.55 48.81 -75.37
CA LEU A 31 -50.63 47.99 -74.16
C LEU A 31 -50.89 46.53 -74.57
N ASN A 32 -50.11 45.56 -74.05
CA ASN A 32 -50.44 44.13 -73.86
C ASN A 32 -49.22 43.20 -73.65
N VAL A 33 -47.98 43.72 -73.64
CA VAL A 33 -46.78 42.86 -73.48
C VAL A 33 -46.53 42.41 -72.03
N LEU A 34 -46.98 43.19 -71.05
CA LEU A 34 -46.66 42.94 -69.63
C LEU A 34 -47.47 41.81 -68.99
N ASP A 35 -48.66 41.47 -69.50
CA ASP A 35 -49.46 40.36 -68.96
C ASP A 35 -49.04 38.99 -69.50
N VAL A 36 -48.52 38.92 -70.72
CA VAL A 36 -48.01 37.67 -71.32
C VAL A 36 -46.76 37.16 -70.58
N LEU A 37 -45.90 38.06 -70.11
CA LEU A 37 -44.71 37.71 -69.32
C LEU A 37 -45.03 37.23 -67.89
N ARG A 38 -46.20 37.58 -67.35
CA ARG A 38 -46.60 37.18 -65.99
C ARG A 38 -47.19 35.77 -65.96
N ALA A 39 -47.86 35.36 -67.03
CA ALA A 39 -48.41 34.01 -67.17
C ALA A 39 -47.32 32.93 -67.40
N SER A 40 -46.17 33.28 -67.98
CA SER A 40 -45.08 32.32 -68.23
C SER A 40 -44.20 31.99 -67.02
N LEU A 41 -44.26 32.78 -65.94
CA LEU A 41 -43.43 32.58 -64.74
C LEU A 41 -44.13 31.74 -63.65
N ALA A 42 -45.43 31.47 -63.80
CA ALA A 42 -46.22 30.67 -62.87
C ALA A 42 -46.10 29.14 -63.10
N ALA A 43 -45.36 28.73 -64.13
CA ALA A 43 -45.13 27.32 -64.44
C ALA A 43 -43.79 26.84 -63.84
N SER A 44 -43.90 25.92 -62.87
CA SER A 44 -42.87 24.98 -62.42
C SER A 44 -41.58 25.55 -61.82
N SER A 45 -41.56 25.73 -60.50
CA SER A 45 -40.34 25.53 -59.72
C SER A 45 -40.58 24.43 -58.69
N SER A 46 -40.66 23.18 -59.13
CA SER A 46 -40.48 22.03 -58.24
C SER A 46 -39.00 21.99 -57.84
N SER A 47 -38.62 22.78 -56.83
CA SER A 47 -37.29 22.69 -56.23
C SER A 47 -37.11 21.26 -55.73
N PRO A 48 -36.09 20.51 -56.17
CA PRO A 48 -35.86 19.18 -55.64
C PRO A 48 -35.57 19.33 -54.15
N ASN A 49 -36.41 18.73 -53.31
CA ASN A 49 -36.15 18.64 -51.87
C ASN A 49 -34.91 17.76 -51.67
N LEU A 50 -33.74 18.39 -51.66
CA LEU A 50 -32.48 17.73 -51.39
C LEU A 50 -32.48 17.34 -49.90
N THR A 51 -32.91 16.12 -49.59
CA THR A 51 -32.79 15.56 -48.23
C THR A 51 -31.30 15.40 -47.92
N PHE A 52 -30.73 16.42 -47.28
CA PHE A 52 -29.35 16.37 -46.82
C PHE A 52 -29.30 15.38 -45.65
N VAL A 53 -28.90 14.14 -45.92
CA VAL A 53 -28.59 13.16 -44.88
C VAL A 53 -27.39 13.71 -44.11
N ARG A 54 -27.64 14.27 -42.92
CA ARG A 54 -26.58 14.69 -42.01
C ARG A 54 -25.94 13.42 -41.45
N HIS A 55 -24.87 12.93 -42.08
CA HIS A 55 -24.00 11.94 -41.46
C HIS A 55 -23.56 12.50 -40.09
N ALA A 56 -23.65 11.64 -39.08
CA ALA A 56 -23.62 12.00 -37.66
C ALA A 56 -22.66 13.14 -37.33
N THR A 57 -23.18 14.20 -36.72
CA THR A 57 -22.40 15.31 -36.19
C THR A 57 -21.35 14.79 -35.21
N HIS A 58 -20.19 15.44 -35.13
CA HIS A 58 -19.02 15.19 -34.27
C HIS A 58 -19.32 14.75 -32.80
N GLN A 59 -20.56 14.93 -32.32
CA GLN A 59 -21.09 14.30 -31.10
C GLN A 59 -21.11 12.76 -31.10
N ALA A 60 -21.27 12.09 -32.26
CA ALA A 60 -21.26 10.63 -32.35
C ALA A 60 -19.84 10.02 -32.34
N GLN A 61 -18.81 10.84 -32.46
CA GLN A 61 -17.41 10.38 -32.50
C GLN A 61 -16.88 9.95 -31.12
N GLY A 62 -17.72 10.04 -30.07
CA GLY A 62 -17.37 9.67 -28.71
C GLY A 62 -16.16 10.44 -28.18
N ARG A 63 -15.64 10.02 -27.02
CA ARG A 63 -14.48 10.61 -26.34
C ARG A 63 -13.15 10.46 -27.11
N ALA A 64 -13.16 10.35 -28.44
CA ALA A 64 -11.95 10.26 -29.26
C ALA A 64 -11.08 11.53 -29.15
N ASN A 65 -11.71 12.69 -28.98
CA ASN A 65 -11.06 14.01 -28.90
C ASN A 65 -11.13 14.66 -27.49
N GLY A 66 -11.31 13.87 -26.44
CA GLY A 66 -11.29 14.39 -25.06
C GLY A 66 -9.87 14.73 -24.57
N PRO A 67 -9.70 15.61 -23.58
CA PRO A 67 -8.40 15.87 -22.97
C PRO A 67 -7.84 14.57 -22.37
N LYS A 68 -6.76 14.05 -22.98
CA LYS A 68 -6.12 12.77 -22.62
C LYS A 68 -5.33 12.82 -21.30
N ASN A 69 -5.07 14.00 -20.76
CA ASN A 69 -4.15 14.18 -19.64
C ASN A 69 -4.91 14.26 -18.32
N GLY A 70 -4.70 13.27 -17.45
CA GLY A 70 -5.18 13.34 -16.06
C GLY A 70 -4.37 14.35 -15.23
N PRO A 71 -4.91 14.80 -14.09
CA PRO A 71 -4.17 15.72 -13.22
C PRO A 71 -2.87 15.09 -12.71
N GLY A 72 -1.83 15.91 -12.60
CA GLY A 72 -0.53 15.50 -12.09
C GLY A 72 -0.64 14.89 -10.69
N LYS A 73 0.06 13.77 -10.45
CA LYS A 73 -0.06 12.99 -9.21
C LYS A 73 0.77 13.53 -8.04
N ARG A 74 1.41 14.70 -8.20
CA ARG A 74 2.22 15.39 -7.18
C ARG A 74 3.27 14.46 -6.53
N LEU A 75 3.93 13.65 -7.35
CA LEU A 75 5.04 12.77 -6.92
C LEU A 75 6.30 13.60 -6.59
N GLY A 76 7.34 12.95 -6.09
CA GLY A 76 8.64 13.55 -5.77
C GLY A 76 8.90 13.75 -4.28
N ALA A 77 9.97 14.48 -3.98
CA ALA A 77 10.38 14.81 -2.62
C ALA A 77 9.35 15.71 -1.93
N LYS A 78 9.10 15.41 -0.66
CA LYS A 78 8.27 16.20 0.25
C LYS A 78 9.08 16.78 1.40
N LYS A 79 10.21 16.14 1.72
CA LYS A 79 11.22 16.65 2.63
C LYS A 79 12.57 16.64 1.93
N THR A 80 13.34 17.71 2.07
CA THR A 80 14.68 17.83 1.50
C THR A 80 15.73 17.29 2.46
N GLY A 81 16.99 17.22 2.02
CA GLY A 81 18.11 16.88 2.90
C GLY A 81 18.19 17.83 4.09
N GLU A 82 18.54 17.29 5.25
CA GLU A 82 18.69 17.99 6.54
C GLU A 82 17.43 18.61 7.11
N GLN A 83 16.26 18.34 6.53
CA GLN A 83 15.00 18.84 7.07
C GLN A 83 14.56 17.99 8.26
N TYR A 84 14.05 18.66 9.31
CA TYR A 84 13.48 18.00 10.47
C TYR A 84 12.17 17.30 10.15
N VAL A 85 12.01 16.08 10.67
CA VAL A 85 10.85 15.21 10.49
C VAL A 85 10.47 14.51 11.79
N VAL A 86 9.19 14.18 11.91
CA VAL A 86 8.55 13.46 13.02
C VAL A 86 8.02 12.13 12.45
N PRO A 87 7.84 11.07 13.26
CA PRO A 87 7.28 9.81 12.78
C PRO A 87 5.97 10.01 12.01
N GLY A 88 5.81 9.31 10.89
CA GLY A 88 4.64 9.41 10.00
C GLY A 88 4.78 10.46 8.89
N ASN A 89 5.73 11.39 8.99
CA ASN A 89 5.95 12.37 7.92
C ASN A 89 6.40 11.69 6.62
N ILE A 90 5.73 12.03 5.52
CA ILE A 90 6.12 11.59 4.17
C ILE A 90 7.38 12.34 3.73
N ILE A 91 8.40 11.59 3.30
CA ILE A 91 9.66 12.14 2.79
C ILE A 91 9.68 12.15 1.26
N TYR A 92 9.21 11.08 0.62
CA TYR A 92 9.23 10.96 -0.84
C TYR A 92 8.06 10.12 -1.36
N ARG A 93 7.29 10.66 -2.32
CA ARG A 93 6.22 9.93 -3.03
C ARG A 93 6.71 9.51 -4.40
N GLN A 94 6.58 8.24 -4.75
CA GLN A 94 7.17 7.70 -5.99
C GLN A 94 6.28 6.64 -6.64
N ARG A 95 6.63 6.28 -7.88
CA ARG A 95 6.13 5.09 -8.55
C ARG A 95 7.29 4.12 -8.69
N GLY A 96 7.13 2.92 -8.13
CA GLY A 96 8.25 2.01 -7.90
C GLY A 96 9.26 2.59 -6.90
N THR A 97 10.42 1.95 -6.81
CA THR A 97 11.45 2.22 -5.80
C THR A 97 12.65 2.97 -6.38
N LEU A 98 12.46 4.25 -6.72
CA LEU A 98 13.56 5.14 -7.15
C LEU A 98 14.56 5.40 -6.00
N TRP A 99 14.00 5.51 -4.80
CA TRP A 99 14.69 5.54 -3.53
C TRP A 99 14.21 4.38 -2.67
N PHE A 100 15.12 3.82 -1.88
CA PHE A 100 14.86 2.73 -0.93
C PHE A 100 14.83 3.28 0.51
N PRO A 101 14.12 2.61 1.42
CA PRO A 101 14.09 3.00 2.82
C PRO A 101 15.46 2.66 3.45
N GLY A 102 16.08 3.67 4.05
CA GLY A 102 17.34 3.58 4.77
C GLY A 102 17.13 3.45 6.28
N GLU A 103 18.01 4.05 7.07
CA GLU A 103 17.88 4.07 8.53
C GLU A 103 16.67 4.90 8.98
N ASN A 104 15.88 4.39 9.94
CA ASN A 104 14.73 5.08 10.54
C ASN A 104 13.67 5.60 9.54
N CYS A 105 13.55 4.90 8.41
CA CYS A 105 12.53 5.12 7.38
C CYS A 105 11.87 3.79 7.03
N ASP A 106 10.58 3.84 6.72
CA ASP A 106 9.84 2.69 6.19
C ASP A 106 9.13 3.06 4.88
N MET A 107 8.66 2.02 4.18
CA MET A 107 8.03 2.13 2.87
C MET A 107 6.57 1.67 2.95
N GLY A 108 5.66 2.51 2.47
CA GLY A 108 4.23 2.18 2.36
C GLY A 108 3.91 1.30 1.15
N ARG A 109 2.63 0.90 1.03
CA ARG A 109 2.12 0.07 -0.08
C ARG A 109 2.38 0.68 -1.46
N ASP A 110 2.31 1.99 -1.59
CA ASP A 110 2.54 2.72 -2.84
C ASP A 110 4.01 3.12 -3.03
N HIS A 111 4.93 2.49 -2.29
CA HIS A 111 6.37 2.79 -2.24
C HIS A 111 6.71 4.19 -1.71
N THR A 112 5.76 4.88 -1.07
CA THR A 112 6.02 6.15 -0.37
C THR A 112 6.92 5.91 0.83
N ILE A 113 7.99 6.69 0.94
CA ILE A 113 8.92 6.63 2.07
C ILE A 113 8.46 7.62 3.15
N HIS A 114 8.36 7.14 4.38
CA HIS A 114 7.99 7.93 5.55
C HIS A 114 8.97 7.71 6.71
N ALA A 115 9.06 8.69 7.59
CA ALA A 115 9.92 8.64 8.78
C ALA A 115 9.31 7.74 9.87
N THR A 116 10.11 6.91 10.51
CA THR A 116 9.69 6.12 11.69
C THR A 116 10.16 6.72 13.01
N ALA A 117 11.19 7.58 12.97
CA ALA A 117 11.70 8.29 14.13
C ALA A 117 11.79 9.80 13.87
N ALA A 118 11.79 10.59 14.95
CA ALA A 118 12.03 12.02 14.85
C ALA A 118 13.53 12.31 14.63
N GLY A 119 13.84 13.18 13.66
CA GLY A 119 15.23 13.46 13.28
C GLY A 119 15.35 14.29 12.01
N TYR A 120 16.45 14.15 11.28
CA TYR A 120 16.78 14.89 10.08
C TYR A 120 16.95 13.95 8.87
N VAL A 121 16.37 14.31 7.74
CA VAL A 121 16.43 13.49 6.51
C VAL A 121 17.83 13.53 5.90
N LYS A 122 18.37 12.37 5.50
CA LYS A 122 19.63 12.26 4.73
C LYS A 122 19.42 11.35 3.53
N TYR A 123 19.86 11.81 2.37
CA TYR A 123 19.89 11.05 1.11
C TYR A 123 21.30 10.49 0.93
N TYR A 124 21.44 9.20 0.71
CA TYR A 124 22.76 8.56 0.64
C TYR A 124 22.77 7.32 -0.27
N ARG A 125 23.97 6.83 -0.56
CA ARG A 125 24.20 5.54 -1.22
C ARG A 125 24.98 4.66 -0.25
N ASP A 126 24.64 3.37 -0.23
CA ASP A 126 25.30 2.39 0.63
C ASP A 126 25.79 1.23 -0.23
N PRO A 127 27.07 1.28 -0.67
CA PRO A 127 27.63 0.24 -1.53
C PRO A 127 27.79 -1.08 -0.78
N ALA A 128 28.00 -1.05 0.55
CA ALA A 128 28.12 -2.26 1.37
C ALA A 128 26.80 -3.02 1.44
N LYS A 129 25.67 -2.31 1.50
CA LYS A 129 24.34 -2.95 1.48
C LYS A 129 23.88 -3.30 0.07
N HIS A 130 23.98 -2.38 -0.89
CA HIS A 130 23.67 -2.67 -2.28
C HIS A 130 24.31 -1.65 -3.25
N PRO A 131 25.11 -2.07 -4.24
CA PRO A 131 25.97 -1.18 -5.01
C PRO A 131 25.22 -0.13 -5.86
N LYS A 132 24.06 -0.49 -6.42
CA LYS A 132 23.31 0.38 -7.36
C LYS A 132 22.14 1.16 -6.72
N ARG A 133 21.80 0.91 -5.45
CA ARG A 133 20.59 1.48 -4.83
C ARG A 133 20.90 2.80 -4.13
N ARG A 134 19.89 3.67 -4.09
CA ARG A 134 19.92 4.93 -3.37
C ARG A 134 18.93 4.87 -2.21
N TYR A 135 19.29 5.44 -1.08
CA TYR A 135 18.55 5.33 0.17
C TYR A 135 18.17 6.69 0.73
N ILE A 136 17.07 6.71 1.47
CA ILE A 136 16.63 7.84 2.28
C ILE A 136 16.56 7.36 3.72
N GLY A 137 17.33 7.98 4.61
CA GLY A 137 17.31 7.71 6.04
C GLY A 137 17.00 8.95 6.85
N VAL A 138 16.72 8.74 8.14
CA VAL A 138 16.55 9.79 9.14
C VAL A 138 17.57 9.58 10.25
N VAL A 139 18.39 10.61 10.51
CA VAL A 139 19.38 10.63 11.59
C VAL A 139 18.88 11.43 12.79
N PHE A 140 19.34 11.13 14.00
CA PHE A 140 18.85 11.79 15.20
C PHE A 140 19.40 13.20 15.39
N GLU A 141 20.67 13.39 15.02
CA GLU A 141 21.37 14.68 15.07
C GLU A 141 21.71 15.12 13.66
N ARG A 142 21.65 16.43 13.39
CA ARG A 142 21.86 16.98 12.04
C ARG A 142 23.28 16.73 11.50
N THR A 143 24.25 16.67 12.41
CA THR A 143 25.68 16.44 12.13
C THR A 143 26.00 15.00 11.74
N GLN A 144 25.09 14.05 11.98
CA GLN A 144 25.31 12.64 11.65
C GLN A 144 25.23 12.41 10.13
N THR A 145 26.15 11.60 9.64
CA THR A 145 26.25 11.23 8.23
C THR A 145 25.86 9.76 8.03
N LEU A 146 25.12 9.48 6.97
CA LEU A 146 24.81 8.12 6.51
C LEU A 146 25.61 7.82 5.23
N PRO A 147 26.03 6.56 5.00
CA PRO A 147 25.74 5.35 5.79
C PRO A 147 26.57 5.23 7.08
N SER A 148 25.98 4.64 8.12
CA SER A 148 26.73 4.30 9.34
C SER A 148 27.79 3.22 9.06
N PRO A 149 28.99 3.29 9.65
CA PRO A 149 30.01 2.25 9.45
C PRO A 149 29.53 0.90 10.02
N PRO A 150 29.90 -0.23 9.38
CA PRO A 150 29.27 -1.54 9.61
C PRO A 150 29.46 -2.10 11.03
N HIS A 151 30.54 -1.70 11.72
CA HIS A 151 30.87 -2.18 13.07
C HIS A 151 30.55 -1.17 14.18
N ALA A 152 30.01 0.00 13.85
CA ALA A 152 29.61 0.94 14.89
C ALA A 152 28.32 0.49 15.59
N ALA A 153 28.22 0.82 16.87
CA ALA A 153 26.99 0.61 17.62
C ALA A 153 25.82 1.37 16.98
N ARG A 154 24.69 0.67 16.78
CA ARG A 154 23.50 1.29 16.21
C ARG A 154 22.94 2.33 17.18
N ARG A 155 22.91 3.59 16.75
CA ARG A 155 22.25 4.68 17.48
C ARG A 155 20.74 4.41 17.53
N ARG A 156 20.13 4.57 18.70
CA ARG A 156 18.67 4.42 18.93
C ARG A 156 18.22 5.45 19.96
N ARG A 157 16.96 5.88 19.87
CA ARG A 157 16.32 6.71 20.91
C ARG A 157 15.40 5.84 21.76
N LEU A 158 15.38 6.10 23.06
CA LEU A 158 14.47 5.43 23.99
C LEU A 158 13.01 5.84 23.75
N GLY A 159 12.77 7.13 23.50
CA GLY A 159 11.44 7.65 23.18
C GLY A 159 10.45 7.60 24.35
N MET A 160 10.95 7.59 25.58
CA MET A 160 10.14 7.52 26.81
C MET A 160 10.54 8.64 27.76
N LEU A 161 9.58 9.12 28.56
CA LEU A 161 9.81 10.06 29.65
C LEU A 161 9.62 9.34 30.98
N ALA A 162 10.49 9.60 31.95
CA ALA A 162 10.33 9.08 33.29
C ALA A 162 9.15 9.79 33.96
N VAL A 163 8.07 9.04 34.21
CA VAL A 163 6.91 9.54 34.96
C VAL A 163 6.94 8.88 36.33
N PRO A 164 6.89 9.65 37.43
CA PRO A 164 6.78 9.05 38.76
C PRO A 164 5.52 8.20 38.78
N ARG A 165 5.67 6.93 39.17
CA ARG A 165 4.53 6.04 39.31
C ARG A 165 3.65 6.61 40.42
N ALA A 166 2.42 7.00 40.08
CA ALA A 166 1.43 7.33 41.08
C ALA A 166 1.30 6.12 42.00
N THR A 167 1.65 6.29 43.28
CA THR A 167 1.27 5.35 44.32
C THR A 167 -0.24 5.39 44.35
N ILE A 168 -0.88 4.37 43.77
CA ILE A 168 -2.27 4.10 44.08
C ILE A 168 -2.20 3.73 45.55
N GLU A 169 -2.52 4.68 46.43
CA GLU A 169 -2.84 4.38 47.81
C GLU A 169 -3.98 3.39 47.71
N SER A 170 -3.67 2.12 47.99
CA SER A 170 -4.67 1.10 48.15
C SER A 170 -5.42 1.46 49.43
N GLU A 171 -6.38 2.37 49.32
CA GLU A 171 -7.51 2.33 50.23
C GLU A 171 -8.06 0.92 50.12
N ALA A 172 -7.83 0.14 51.16
CA ALA A 172 -8.35 -1.21 51.34
C ALA A 172 -9.86 -1.15 51.60
N SER A 173 -10.61 -0.42 50.76
CA SER A 173 -12.06 -0.40 50.75
C SER A 173 -12.56 -1.38 49.69
N SER A 174 -12.71 -2.63 50.13
CA SER A 174 -13.75 -3.56 49.66
C SER A 174 -13.96 -3.67 48.14
N VAL A 175 -12.99 -4.22 47.40
CA VAL A 175 -13.30 -4.88 46.13
C VAL A 175 -13.25 -6.38 46.38
N SER A 176 -14.43 -6.98 46.55
CA SER A 176 -14.59 -8.42 46.57
C SER A 176 -13.88 -9.02 45.36
N ALA A 177 -12.97 -9.95 45.61
CA ALA A 177 -12.38 -10.77 44.56
C ALA A 177 -13.52 -11.46 43.77
N ARG A 178 -13.79 -10.99 42.56
CA ARG A 178 -14.70 -11.68 41.65
C ARG A 178 -14.34 -11.45 40.19
N SER A 179 -13.28 -12.12 39.77
CA SER A 179 -13.16 -12.58 38.39
C SER A 179 -13.32 -14.10 38.42
N GLU A 180 -14.57 -14.54 38.54
CA GLU A 180 -14.95 -15.94 38.33
C GLU A 180 -15.30 -16.07 36.84
N ASP A 181 -14.54 -16.88 36.10
CA ASP A 181 -14.83 -17.18 34.70
C ASP A 181 -16.19 -17.90 34.61
N LEU A 182 -17.22 -17.15 34.22
CA LEU A 182 -18.55 -17.66 33.91
C LEU A 182 -18.48 -18.46 32.61
N THR A 183 -18.64 -19.78 32.68
CA THR A 183 -18.89 -20.59 31.49
C THR A 183 -20.40 -20.79 31.32
N GLN A 184 -20.99 -20.14 30.32
CA GLN A 184 -22.40 -20.31 29.97
C GLN A 184 -22.57 -21.51 29.05
N ARG A 185 -23.46 -22.45 29.40
CA ARG A 185 -24.04 -23.41 28.44
C ARG A 185 -25.49 -23.03 28.18
N VAL A 186 -25.78 -22.68 26.94
CA VAL A 186 -27.12 -22.29 26.49
C VAL A 186 -27.86 -23.54 25.99
N HIS A 187 -28.99 -23.85 26.59
CA HIS A 187 -29.93 -24.85 26.09
C HIS A 187 -31.20 -24.18 25.58
N LYS A 188 -31.97 -24.87 24.72
CA LYS A 188 -33.15 -24.32 24.03
C LYS A 188 -34.29 -23.88 24.96
N ALA A 189 -34.25 -24.27 26.24
CA ALA A 189 -35.27 -23.99 27.25
C ALA A 189 -34.80 -23.04 28.38
N GLY A 190 -33.56 -22.54 28.35
CA GLY A 190 -33.00 -21.67 29.40
C GLY A 190 -31.49 -21.80 29.58
N VAL A 191 -30.91 -20.86 30.34
CA VAL A 191 -29.46 -20.79 30.63
C VAL A 191 -29.20 -21.24 32.07
N ASP A 192 -28.49 -22.37 32.20
CA ASP A 192 -28.01 -22.84 33.51
C ASP A 192 -26.61 -22.30 33.78
N VAL A 193 -26.48 -21.47 34.82
CA VAL A 193 -25.19 -20.99 35.33
C VAL A 193 -24.78 -21.87 36.51
N ARG A 194 -23.75 -22.71 36.34
CA ARG A 194 -23.19 -23.52 37.44
C ARG A 194 -21.80 -23.01 37.81
N GLN A 195 -21.58 -22.79 39.10
CA GLN A 195 -20.25 -22.54 39.66
C GLN A 195 -19.52 -23.87 39.85
N ILE A 196 -18.36 -24.03 39.22
CA ILE A 196 -17.47 -25.17 39.47
C ILE A 196 -16.47 -24.75 40.54
N PRO A 197 -16.49 -25.34 41.75
CA PRO A 197 -15.48 -25.05 42.74
C PRO A 197 -14.11 -25.53 42.23
N ALA A 198 -13.10 -24.66 42.33
CA ALA A 198 -11.73 -24.99 41.95
C ALA A 198 -11.25 -26.23 42.72
N ASN A 199 -10.71 -27.22 42.00
CA ASN A 199 -10.14 -28.41 42.60
C ASN A 199 -9.03 -28.00 43.58
N LYS A 200 -9.22 -28.28 44.88
CA LYS A 200 -8.23 -27.99 45.93
C LYS A 200 -6.98 -28.82 45.67
N LYS A 201 -6.03 -28.28 44.90
CA LYS A 201 -4.67 -28.84 44.85
C LYS A 201 -4.19 -28.97 46.29
N LYS A 202 -3.76 -30.18 46.68
CA LYS A 202 -3.09 -30.46 47.96
C LYS A 202 -2.03 -29.36 48.17
N ARG A 203 -2.25 -28.47 49.15
CA ARG A 203 -1.26 -27.46 49.52
C ARG A 203 0.00 -28.21 49.97
N MET A 204 1.08 -28.07 49.21
CA MET A 204 2.40 -28.51 49.63
C MET A 204 2.79 -27.68 50.86
N PRO A 205 3.57 -28.22 51.81
CA PRO A 205 4.02 -27.47 52.97
C PRO A 205 4.77 -26.21 52.52
N GLU A 206 4.37 -25.06 53.06
CA GLU A 206 4.98 -23.74 52.85
C GLU A 206 6.48 -23.85 53.14
N LYS A 207 7.33 -23.78 52.11
CA LYS A 207 8.78 -23.71 52.28
C LYS A 207 9.18 -22.25 52.30
N ASN A 208 9.68 -21.77 53.43
CA ASN A 208 10.27 -20.44 53.56
C ASN A 208 11.58 -20.37 52.78
N LEU A 209 11.48 -20.04 51.50
CA LEU A 209 12.60 -19.83 50.60
C LEU A 209 13.02 -18.35 50.65
N THR A 210 14.14 -18.05 51.32
CA THR A 210 14.70 -16.69 51.37
C THR A 210 15.45 -16.34 50.09
N LEU A 211 15.24 -15.12 49.54
CA LEU A 211 15.84 -14.64 48.29
C LEU A 211 16.66 -13.37 48.45
N ARG A 212 17.63 -13.20 47.55
CA ARG A 212 18.39 -11.96 47.30
C ARG A 212 17.57 -11.00 46.40
N PRO A 213 17.65 -9.67 46.56
CA PRO A 213 16.75 -8.74 45.89
C PRO A 213 16.85 -8.82 44.35
N GLY A 214 15.72 -8.99 43.65
CA GLY A 214 15.62 -8.96 42.18
C GLY A 214 15.46 -10.32 41.49
N TYR A 215 15.59 -11.44 42.21
CA TYR A 215 15.24 -12.76 41.70
C TYR A 215 13.97 -13.25 42.39
N MET A 216 12.87 -13.44 41.65
CA MET A 216 11.75 -14.26 42.13
C MET A 216 12.06 -15.73 41.83
N TYR A 217 11.83 -16.63 42.78
CA TYR A 217 11.81 -18.06 42.49
C TYR A 217 10.69 -18.30 41.48
N ARG A 218 11.05 -18.75 40.26
CA ARG A 218 10.11 -19.52 39.45
C ARG A 218 10.21 -20.96 39.96
N GLU A 219 9.54 -21.25 41.06
CA GLU A 219 9.42 -22.62 41.59
C GLU A 219 9.03 -23.58 40.47
N ALA A 220 8.13 -23.15 39.59
CA ALA A 220 7.77 -23.86 38.37
C ALA A 220 8.97 -24.26 37.50
N ASN A 221 9.97 -23.40 37.28
CA ASN A 221 11.14 -23.73 36.47
C ASN A 221 12.05 -24.76 37.17
N TRP A 222 12.20 -24.64 38.49
CA TRP A 222 12.97 -25.58 39.30
C TRP A 222 12.28 -26.95 39.35
N GLU A 223 10.96 -26.97 39.55
CA GLU A 223 10.14 -28.17 39.51
C GLU A 223 10.21 -28.84 38.13
N ILE A 224 10.08 -28.08 37.03
CA ILE A 224 10.23 -28.59 35.65
C ILE A 224 11.58 -29.29 35.46
N GLY A 225 12.67 -28.72 35.97
CA GLY A 225 14.00 -29.33 35.89
C GLY A 225 14.14 -30.64 36.66
N ARG A 226 13.33 -30.82 37.72
CA ARG A 226 13.34 -31.97 38.63
C ARG A 226 12.19 -32.96 38.38
N VAL A 227 11.35 -32.75 37.37
CA VAL A 227 10.23 -33.64 37.02
C VAL A 227 10.70 -35.09 36.84
N ALA A 228 11.85 -35.29 36.20
CA ALA A 228 12.41 -36.62 35.98
C ALA A 228 12.81 -37.33 37.29
N GLU A 229 13.36 -36.58 38.25
CA GLU A 229 13.70 -37.08 39.59
C GLU A 229 12.44 -37.39 40.39
N ARG A 230 11.43 -36.52 40.34
CA ARG A 230 10.14 -36.71 41.03
C ARG A 230 9.33 -37.87 40.47
N ALA A 231 9.45 -38.13 39.18
CA ALA A 231 8.81 -39.26 38.50
C ALA A 231 9.58 -40.59 38.69
N GLY A 232 10.76 -40.59 39.34
CA GLY A 232 11.60 -41.79 39.47
C GLY A 232 12.21 -42.26 38.15
N VAL A 233 12.29 -41.38 37.14
CA VAL A 233 12.77 -41.68 35.78
C VAL A 233 14.14 -41.03 35.51
N ALA A 234 14.77 -40.43 36.53
CA ALA A 234 16.04 -39.71 36.40
C ALA A 234 17.14 -40.52 35.69
N ASP A 235 17.24 -41.82 35.98
CA ASP A 235 18.26 -42.69 35.37
C ASP A 235 18.02 -42.98 33.88
N LYS A 236 16.77 -42.87 33.41
CA LYS A 236 16.42 -43.01 31.99
C LYS A 236 16.63 -41.71 31.21
N VAL A 237 16.76 -40.57 31.90
CA VAL A 237 17.03 -39.28 31.26
C VAL A 237 18.51 -39.21 30.91
N ARG A 238 18.80 -38.97 29.62
CA ARG A 238 20.18 -38.79 29.16
C ARG A 238 20.82 -37.63 29.92
N LYS A 239 21.85 -37.93 30.72
CA LYS A 239 22.65 -36.92 31.42
C LYS A 239 23.11 -35.83 30.45
N PHE A 240 22.79 -34.58 30.78
CA PHE A 240 23.26 -33.42 30.04
C PHE A 240 24.79 -33.36 30.14
N LYS A 241 25.50 -33.32 29.00
CA LYS A 241 26.95 -33.12 28.94
C LYS A 241 27.23 -31.65 28.61
N PRO A 242 27.71 -30.83 29.57
CA PRO A 242 28.08 -29.44 29.30
C PRO A 242 29.22 -29.38 28.26
N GLY A 243 29.19 -28.41 27.34
CA GLY A 243 30.31 -28.10 26.43
C GLY A 243 30.22 -28.61 24.99
N ASP A 244 29.30 -29.52 24.64
CA ASP A 244 29.22 -30.09 23.28
C ASP A 244 28.28 -29.27 22.36
N ARG A 245 28.57 -27.96 22.21
CA ARG A 245 27.72 -26.99 21.49
C ARG A 245 27.44 -27.41 20.03
N PHE A 246 28.39 -28.08 19.40
CA PHE A 246 28.32 -28.54 18.01
C PHE A 246 27.71 -29.93 17.83
N LYS A 247 27.33 -30.63 18.90
CA LYS A 247 26.71 -31.96 18.81
C LYS A 247 25.39 -31.94 18.05
N ALA A 248 24.56 -30.92 18.32
CA ALA A 248 23.29 -30.72 17.64
C ALA A 248 23.51 -30.46 16.14
N TRP A 249 24.50 -29.63 15.80
CA TRP A 249 24.88 -29.35 14.41
C TRP A 249 25.38 -30.61 13.69
N ARG A 250 26.30 -31.38 14.30
CA ARG A 250 26.78 -32.66 13.74
C ARG A 250 25.65 -33.66 13.50
N LYS A 251 24.73 -33.82 14.46
CA LYS A 251 23.54 -34.68 14.30
C LYS A 251 22.61 -34.20 13.19
N ALA A 252 22.39 -32.89 13.09
CA ALA A 252 21.55 -32.31 12.05
C ALA A 252 22.18 -32.49 10.66
N SER A 253 23.48 -32.28 10.52
CA SER A 253 24.24 -32.52 9.28
C SER A 253 24.20 -33.98 8.87
N ALA A 254 24.46 -34.92 9.79
CA ALA A 254 24.36 -36.36 9.53
C ALA A 254 22.93 -36.80 9.13
N ARG A 255 21.89 -36.15 9.67
CA ARG A 255 20.51 -36.41 9.25
C ARG A 255 20.25 -35.90 7.83
N LYS A 256 20.79 -34.73 7.47
CA LYS A 256 20.66 -34.16 6.12
C LYS A 256 21.34 -35.05 5.08
N THR A 257 22.57 -35.53 5.35
CA THR A 257 23.30 -36.43 4.45
C THR A 257 22.55 -37.74 4.23
N LYS A 258 22.13 -38.41 5.33
CA LYS A 258 21.35 -39.66 5.25
C LYS A 258 20.03 -39.50 4.48
N ASN A 259 19.36 -38.36 4.63
CA ASN A 259 18.14 -38.07 3.87
C ASN A 259 18.41 -37.81 2.39
N ALA A 260 19.54 -37.16 2.05
CA ALA A 260 19.96 -36.97 0.66
C ALA A 260 20.27 -38.32 -0.01
N GLU A 261 21.01 -39.21 0.66
CA GLU A 261 21.30 -40.57 0.19
C GLU A 261 20.01 -41.38 -0.05
N LYS A 262 19.07 -41.37 0.91
CA LYS A 262 17.77 -42.03 0.75
C LYS A 262 16.99 -41.50 -0.46
N ARG A 263 17.02 -40.18 -0.72
CA ARG A 263 16.38 -39.59 -1.90
C ARG A 263 17.09 -40.01 -3.20
N GLY A 264 18.41 -40.09 -3.20
CA GLY A 264 19.21 -40.58 -4.34
C GLY A 264 18.93 -42.04 -4.69
N LEU A 265 18.81 -42.91 -3.68
CA LEU A 265 18.46 -44.33 -3.87
C LEU A 265 17.03 -44.52 -4.41
N ARG A 266 16.07 -43.72 -3.94
CA ARG A 266 14.69 -43.72 -4.49
C ARG A 266 14.64 -43.25 -5.94
N SER A 267 15.46 -42.26 -6.31
CA SER A 267 15.61 -41.78 -7.69
C SER A 267 16.20 -42.85 -8.62
N ARG A 268 17.23 -43.58 -8.17
CA ARG A 268 17.84 -44.69 -8.94
C ARG A 268 16.89 -45.86 -9.18
N LYS A 269 16.06 -46.22 -8.19
CA LYS A 269 15.08 -47.32 -8.32
C LYS A 269 13.95 -47.03 -9.33
N GLY A 270 13.68 -45.75 -9.62
CA GLY A 270 12.68 -45.33 -10.62
C GLY A 270 13.20 -45.30 -12.07
N LYS A 271 14.53 -45.27 -12.30
CA LYS A 271 15.13 -45.21 -13.64
C LYS A 271 15.39 -46.58 -14.29
N GLY A 272 15.20 -47.68 -13.57
CA GLY A 272 15.38 -49.06 -14.08
C GLY A 272 14.08 -49.75 -14.54
N LYS A 273 12.97 -49.01 -14.65
CA LYS A 273 11.71 -49.47 -15.28
C LYS A 273 11.41 -48.61 -16.49
N LYS A 274 12.20 -48.75 -17.55
CA LYS A 274 11.88 -48.44 -18.94
C LYS A 274 12.66 -49.41 -19.80
#